data_AF-A0A959CYJ2-F1
#
_entry.id   AF-A0A959CYJ2-F1
#
_cell.length_a   1.000
_cell.length_b   1.000
_cell.length_c   1.000
_cell.angle_alpha   90.00
_cell.angle_beta   90.00
_cell.angle_gamma   90.00
#
_symmetry.space_group_name_H-M   'P 1'
#
loop_
_entity.id
_entity.type
_entity.pdbx_description
1 polymer ?
#
loop_
_entity_poly.entity_id
_entity_poly.type
_entity_poly.pdbx_seq_one_letter_code
_entity_poly.pdbx_strand_id
1 'polypeptide(L)'
;INEVGVIKEEKFVFNKDNSNIDVILGAGPVAIDYDVDAVTNPDSNVNIRGFITDSSYYKIRVDVDLPLYGRSINFLARDTFEIDFSNFQQMYKAEFKLVTVNSLPLDVSIQGYFIDKDGMVLDSLFEESMRVIAGAPVDSEGNASGVKEDITYIDYPEERFDKVRTAETLAIVASFSTVNDGSVSVKILESQAVQVKLGAIFGVRD
;
A
#
# COMPACT_ATOMS: atom_id res chain seq x y z
N ILE A 1 20.67 -24.05 44.42
CA ILE A 1 20.68 -24.47 42.99
C ILE A 1 19.21 -24.67 42.58
N ASN A 2 18.36 -23.67 42.85
CA ASN A 2 16.90 -23.86 42.87
C ASN A 2 16.25 -23.48 41.53
N GLU A 3 17.07 -23.08 40.56
CA GLU A 3 16.62 -22.52 39.28
C GLU A 3 16.91 -23.48 38.11
N VAL A 4 17.36 -24.72 38.39
CA VAL A 4 17.65 -25.70 37.34
C VAL A 4 16.36 -26.06 36.62
N GLY A 5 16.35 -25.90 35.29
CA GLY A 5 15.17 -26.13 34.45
C GLY A 5 14.18 -24.95 34.42
N VAL A 6 14.49 -23.84 35.12
CA VAL A 6 13.69 -22.60 35.04
C VAL A 6 14.09 -21.81 33.80
N ILE A 7 13.09 -21.36 33.05
CA ILE A 7 13.26 -20.45 31.92
C ILE A 7 13.11 -19.02 32.44
N LYS A 8 14.05 -18.14 32.07
CA LYS A 8 13.95 -16.70 32.32
C LYS A 8 13.79 -15.99 30.99
N GLU A 9 12.82 -15.09 30.94
CA GLU A 9 12.54 -14.26 29.78
C GLU A 9 12.80 -12.81 30.14
N GLU A 10 13.50 -12.11 29.26
CA GLU A 10 13.75 -10.67 29.38
C GLU A 10 13.36 -10.00 28.07
N LYS A 11 12.71 -8.84 28.16
CA LYS A 11 12.20 -8.10 26.99
C LYS A 11 12.80 -6.70 26.98
N PHE A 12 13.52 -6.39 25.91
CA PHE A 12 13.99 -5.05 25.59
C PHE A 12 13.09 -4.44 24.52
N VAL A 13 12.58 -3.23 24.74
CA VAL A 13 11.72 -2.52 23.78
C VAL A 13 12.41 -1.24 23.37
N PHE A 14 12.70 -1.12 22.08
CA PHE A 14 13.25 0.09 21.47
C PHE A 14 12.15 0.82 20.70
N ASN A 15 12.03 2.12 20.92
CA ASN A 15 11.09 3.00 20.23
C ASN A 15 11.75 4.37 19.99
N LYS A 16 11.00 5.30 19.37
CA LYS A 16 11.49 6.65 19.06
C LYS A 16 11.91 7.48 20.28
N ASP A 17 11.47 7.11 21.48
CA ASP A 17 11.72 7.89 22.70
C ASP A 17 12.96 7.39 23.47
N ASN A 18 13.43 6.17 23.23
CA ASN A 18 14.56 5.57 23.95
C ASN A 18 15.68 5.03 23.03
N SER A 19 15.60 5.28 21.73
CA SER A 19 16.58 4.84 20.74
C SER A 19 16.59 5.79 19.55
N ASN A 20 17.55 5.59 18.64
CA ASN A 20 17.63 6.27 17.34
C ASN A 20 17.02 5.43 16.20
N ILE A 21 16.06 4.54 16.52
CA ILE A 21 15.48 3.61 15.55
C ILE A 21 14.76 4.33 14.40
N ASP A 22 14.21 5.52 14.64
CA ASP A 22 13.59 6.38 13.64
C ASP A 22 14.60 6.87 12.59
N VAL A 23 15.82 7.24 13.02
CA VAL A 23 16.92 7.63 12.12
C VAL A 23 17.40 6.45 11.30
N ILE A 24 17.58 5.29 11.94
CA ILE A 24 18.07 4.07 11.26
C ILE A 24 17.06 3.61 10.20
N LEU A 25 15.78 3.50 10.55
CA LEU A 25 14.74 3.09 9.62
C LEU A 25 14.46 4.17 8.56
N GLY A 26 14.54 5.44 8.92
CA GLY A 26 14.40 6.57 8.01
C GLY A 26 15.49 6.66 6.93
N ALA A 27 16.65 6.03 7.15
CA ALA A 27 17.71 5.93 6.15
C ALA A 27 17.40 4.95 5.01
N GLY A 28 16.27 4.23 5.08
CA GLY A 28 15.89 3.21 4.09
C GLY A 28 16.83 2.00 4.05
N PRO A 29 17.15 1.38 5.21
CA PRO A 29 18.07 0.24 5.24
C PRO A 29 17.44 -0.96 4.55
N VAL A 30 18.27 -1.73 3.84
CA VAL A 30 17.84 -2.98 3.18
C VAL A 30 17.96 -4.21 4.09
N ALA A 31 18.68 -4.08 5.21
CA ALA A 31 18.85 -5.12 6.22
C ALA A 31 19.15 -4.49 7.59
N ILE A 32 18.79 -5.22 8.66
CA ILE A 32 19.15 -4.90 10.04
C ILE A 32 19.98 -6.09 10.56
N ASP A 33 21.20 -5.81 11.00
CA ASP A 33 22.06 -6.78 11.67
C ASP A 33 22.02 -6.53 13.17
N TYR A 34 21.94 -7.59 13.95
CA TYR A 34 21.87 -7.53 15.41
C TYR A 34 22.90 -8.46 16.03
N ASP A 35 23.63 -7.92 17.00
CA ASP A 35 24.62 -8.66 17.78
C ASP A 35 24.17 -8.72 19.24
N VAL A 36 24.24 -9.90 19.84
CA VAL A 36 23.79 -10.15 21.22
C VAL A 36 24.86 -10.92 21.96
N ASP A 37 25.49 -10.23 22.90
CA ASP A 37 26.47 -10.82 23.81
C ASP A 37 25.79 -11.31 25.09
N ALA A 38 25.97 -12.59 25.40
CA ALA A 38 25.53 -13.18 26.66
C ALA A 38 26.76 -13.55 27.52
N VAL A 39 26.88 -12.91 28.68
CA VAL A 39 27.99 -13.15 29.62
C VAL A 39 27.50 -14.00 30.80
N THR A 40 28.10 -15.17 30.99
CA THR A 40 27.86 -15.99 32.17
C THR A 40 28.61 -15.43 33.37
N ASN A 41 27.93 -15.27 34.51
CA ASN A 41 28.50 -14.71 35.75
C ASN A 41 29.14 -13.32 35.55
N PRO A 42 28.37 -12.30 35.13
CA PRO A 42 28.91 -10.98 34.75
C PRO A 42 29.67 -10.29 35.90
N ASP A 43 29.27 -10.51 37.16
CA ASP A 43 29.92 -9.91 38.32
C ASP A 43 31.16 -10.68 38.80
N SER A 44 31.49 -11.82 38.15
CA SER A 44 32.58 -12.72 38.56
C SER A 44 32.53 -13.14 40.04
N ASN A 45 31.33 -13.19 40.62
CA ASN A 45 31.16 -13.43 42.06
C ASN A 45 31.35 -14.91 42.39
N VAL A 46 32.53 -15.27 42.89
CA VAL A 46 32.91 -16.65 43.24
C VAL A 46 32.10 -17.27 44.38
N ASN A 47 31.35 -16.46 45.13
CA ASN A 47 30.46 -16.96 46.19
C ASN A 47 29.13 -17.49 45.64
N ILE A 48 28.82 -17.24 44.37
CA ILE A 48 27.60 -17.72 43.71
C ILE A 48 27.96 -18.89 42.79
N ARG A 49 27.41 -20.07 43.09
CA ARG A 49 27.58 -21.25 42.23
C ARG A 49 26.54 -21.24 41.11
N GLY A 50 26.97 -20.93 39.88
CA GLY A 50 26.16 -21.08 38.66
C GLY A 50 26.05 -22.55 38.19
N PHE A 51 25.14 -22.80 37.26
CA PHE A 51 24.97 -24.10 36.61
C PHE A 51 24.58 -23.89 35.14
N ILE A 52 25.05 -24.78 34.27
CA ILE A 52 24.62 -24.95 32.87
C ILE A 52 24.53 -26.46 32.64
N THR A 53 23.41 -26.93 32.09
CA THR A 53 23.16 -28.33 31.76
C THR A 53 23.22 -28.55 30.25
N ASP A 54 23.27 -29.81 29.82
CA ASP A 54 23.14 -30.22 28.40
C ASP A 54 21.79 -29.81 27.77
N SER A 55 20.76 -29.62 28.60
CA SER A 55 19.45 -29.10 28.21
C SER A 55 19.31 -27.58 28.28
N SER A 56 20.34 -26.85 28.74
CA SER A 56 20.29 -25.39 28.82
C SER A 56 20.38 -24.77 27.43
N TYR A 57 19.53 -23.77 27.16
CA TYR A 57 19.49 -23.06 25.89
C TYR A 57 19.31 -21.56 26.12
N TYR A 58 19.72 -20.78 25.12
CA TYR A 58 19.38 -19.36 25.02
C TYR A 58 18.69 -19.16 23.67
N LYS A 59 17.58 -18.41 23.67
CA LYS A 59 16.80 -18.13 22.48
C LYS A 59 16.55 -16.64 22.38
N ILE A 60 16.98 -16.06 21.27
CA ILE A 60 16.69 -14.67 20.92
C ILE A 60 15.51 -14.68 19.97
N ARG A 61 14.54 -13.80 20.23
CA ARG A 61 13.50 -13.43 19.26
C ARG A 61 13.56 -11.92 19.10
N VAL A 62 13.68 -11.48 17.85
CA VAL A 62 13.57 -10.07 17.49
C VAL A 62 12.27 -9.91 16.72
N ASP A 63 11.41 -9.02 17.22
CA ASP A 63 10.16 -8.64 16.58
C ASP A 63 10.26 -7.15 16.22
N VAL A 64 9.94 -6.80 14.96
CA VAL A 64 9.97 -5.43 14.45
C VAL A 64 8.58 -5.04 14.00
N ASP A 65 7.99 -4.06 14.67
CA ASP A 65 6.74 -3.43 14.26
C ASP A 65 7.06 -2.13 13.52
N LEU A 66 6.90 -2.12 12.19
CA LEU A 66 7.06 -0.93 11.36
C LEU A 66 5.69 -0.34 11.01
N PRO A 67 5.22 0.69 11.73
CA PRO A 67 3.97 1.34 11.38
C PRO A 67 4.12 2.12 10.08
N LEU A 68 3.23 1.88 9.12
CA LEU A 68 3.06 2.76 7.96
C LEU A 68 2.33 4.03 8.40
N TYR A 69 3.07 4.96 8.99
CA TYR A 69 2.57 6.25 9.45
C TYR A 69 3.31 7.40 8.78
N GLY A 70 2.60 8.20 7.99
CA GLY A 70 3.25 9.25 7.24
C GLY A 70 2.30 10.07 6.38
N ARG A 71 2.91 10.85 5.48
CA ARG A 71 2.23 11.75 4.55
C ARG A 71 2.63 11.39 3.13
N SER A 72 1.68 11.50 2.22
CA SER A 72 1.90 11.23 0.80
C SER A 72 1.31 12.37 -0.02
N ILE A 73 2.03 12.77 -1.06
CA ILE A 73 1.54 13.64 -2.11
C ILE A 73 1.88 12.94 -3.43
N ASN A 74 0.85 12.60 -4.20
CA ASN A 74 0.97 11.97 -5.51
C ASN A 74 1.82 10.70 -5.52
N PHE A 75 1.66 9.83 -4.53
CA PHE A 75 2.25 8.49 -4.62
C PHE A 75 1.55 7.73 -5.75
N LEU A 76 2.30 7.30 -6.75
CA LEU A 76 1.74 6.70 -7.96
C LEU A 76 1.78 5.18 -7.89
N ALA A 77 0.66 4.54 -8.22
CA ALA A 77 0.61 3.13 -8.60
C ALA A 77 0.11 3.03 -10.03
N ARG A 78 0.69 2.13 -10.82
CA ARG A 78 0.30 1.90 -12.21
C ARG A 78 0.08 0.41 -12.44
N ASP A 79 -0.99 0.10 -13.15
CA ASP A 79 -1.28 -1.23 -13.67
C ASP A 79 -1.70 -1.15 -15.14
N THR A 80 -1.63 -2.26 -15.86
CA THR A 80 -1.94 -2.35 -17.30
C THR A 80 -2.82 -3.56 -17.58
N PHE A 81 -3.86 -3.35 -18.39
CA PHE A 81 -4.80 -4.38 -18.82
C PHE A 81 -4.75 -4.55 -20.33
N GLU A 82 -4.69 -5.78 -20.82
CA GLU A 82 -4.88 -6.08 -22.24
C GLU A 82 -6.36 -5.86 -22.60
N ILE A 83 -6.59 -5.17 -23.72
CA ILE A 83 -7.92 -4.88 -24.25
C ILE A 83 -7.92 -5.17 -25.75
N ASP A 84 -9.06 -5.57 -26.29
CA ASP A 84 -9.22 -5.79 -27.73
C ASP A 84 -10.63 -5.39 -28.17
N PHE A 85 -10.72 -4.32 -28.95
CA PHE A 85 -11.98 -3.84 -29.53
C PHE A 85 -12.15 -4.28 -31.00
N SER A 86 -11.16 -4.93 -31.60
CA SER A 86 -11.14 -5.27 -33.03
C SER A 86 -12.21 -6.29 -33.42
N ASN A 87 -12.60 -7.16 -32.49
CA ASN A 87 -13.57 -8.24 -32.71
C ASN A 87 -15.03 -7.78 -32.81
N PHE A 88 -15.32 -6.50 -32.59
CA PHE A 88 -16.69 -6.01 -32.51
C PHE A 88 -16.91 -4.78 -33.39
N GLN A 89 -16.91 -5.01 -34.72
CA GLN A 89 -17.02 -3.93 -35.71
C GLN A 89 -18.27 -3.05 -35.55
N GLN A 90 -19.34 -3.60 -34.96
CA GLN A 90 -20.61 -2.91 -34.72
C GLN A 90 -20.57 -1.92 -33.55
N MET A 91 -19.55 -1.96 -32.67
CA MET A 91 -19.46 -1.05 -31.51
C MET A 91 -19.06 0.35 -31.96
N TYR A 92 -19.92 1.33 -31.78
CA TYR A 92 -19.66 2.70 -32.23
C TYR A 92 -19.50 3.69 -31.08
N LYS A 93 -19.75 3.30 -29.83
CA LYS A 93 -19.54 4.12 -28.63
C LYS A 93 -19.40 3.25 -27.40
N ALA A 94 -18.87 3.81 -26.32
CA ALA A 94 -18.77 3.15 -25.02
C ALA A 94 -19.22 4.08 -23.89
N GLU A 95 -19.69 3.51 -22.80
CA GLU A 95 -19.76 4.16 -21.50
C GLU A 95 -18.97 3.29 -20.52
N PHE A 96 -17.93 3.84 -19.93
CA PHE A 96 -17.17 3.15 -18.91
C PHE A 96 -17.77 3.44 -17.53
N LYS A 97 -17.85 2.40 -16.70
CA LYS A 97 -18.27 2.48 -15.31
C LYS A 97 -17.09 2.13 -14.42
N LEU A 98 -16.60 3.12 -13.69
CA LEU A 98 -15.59 2.97 -12.67
C LEU A 98 -16.27 2.89 -11.30
N VAL A 99 -16.02 1.81 -10.57
CA VAL A 99 -16.43 1.67 -9.16
C VAL A 99 -15.18 1.65 -8.31
N THR A 100 -15.06 2.61 -7.41
CA THR A 100 -13.91 2.72 -6.49
C THR A 100 -14.39 2.55 -5.06
N VAL A 101 -13.77 1.63 -4.33
CA VAL A 101 -14.01 1.41 -2.90
C VAL A 101 -12.72 1.71 -2.15
N ASN A 102 -12.77 2.60 -1.16
CA ASN A 102 -11.61 3.06 -0.43
C ASN A 102 -11.84 2.97 1.08
N SER A 103 -10.98 2.20 1.75
CA SER A 103 -10.86 2.19 3.22
C SER A 103 -9.54 2.79 3.72
N LEU A 104 -8.68 3.25 2.81
CA LEU A 104 -7.47 3.98 3.17
C LEU A 104 -7.79 5.44 3.52
N PRO A 105 -7.03 6.06 4.43
CA PRO A 105 -7.11 7.49 4.72
C PRO A 105 -6.39 8.35 3.66
N LEU A 106 -6.47 7.95 2.39
CA LEU A 106 -5.82 8.59 1.25
C LEU A 106 -6.86 8.93 0.19
N ASP A 107 -6.82 10.16 -0.32
CA ASP A 107 -7.52 10.56 -1.53
C ASP A 107 -6.94 9.77 -2.71
N VAL A 108 -7.82 9.24 -3.56
CA VAL A 108 -7.43 8.48 -4.75
C VAL A 108 -7.88 9.24 -5.99
N SER A 109 -6.93 9.57 -6.84
CA SER A 109 -7.19 10.06 -8.20
C SER A 109 -6.81 8.98 -9.19
N ILE A 110 -7.59 8.82 -10.25
CA ILE A 110 -7.34 7.82 -11.29
C ILE A 110 -7.30 8.49 -12.65
N GLN A 111 -6.35 8.08 -13.46
CA GLN A 111 -6.31 8.33 -14.90
C GLN A 111 -6.10 7.01 -15.64
N GLY A 112 -6.76 6.85 -16.78
CA GLY A 112 -6.54 5.75 -17.70
C GLY A 112 -5.92 6.24 -19.00
N TYR A 113 -5.08 5.44 -19.63
CA TYR A 113 -4.51 5.73 -20.95
C TYR A 113 -4.71 4.52 -21.86
N PHE A 114 -5.39 4.73 -22.98
CA PHE A 114 -5.53 3.76 -24.05
C PHE A 114 -4.28 3.80 -24.92
N ILE A 115 -3.62 2.67 -25.11
CA ILE A 115 -2.31 2.57 -25.73
C ILE A 115 -2.38 1.55 -26.88
N ASP A 116 -1.82 1.92 -28.03
CA ASP A 116 -1.72 1.01 -29.18
C ASP A 116 -0.56 0.00 -29.05
N LYS A 117 -0.47 -0.91 -30.03
CA LYS A 117 0.57 -1.94 -30.12
C LYS A 117 2.00 -1.40 -30.14
N ASP A 118 2.18 -0.16 -30.59
CA ASP A 118 3.48 0.49 -30.74
C ASP A 118 3.84 1.31 -29.48
N GLY A 119 2.97 1.29 -28.45
CA GLY A 119 3.16 1.97 -27.18
C GLY A 119 2.73 3.44 -27.18
N MET A 120 2.05 3.91 -28.23
CA MET A 120 1.55 5.29 -28.31
C MET A 120 0.22 5.44 -27.57
N VAL A 121 0.11 6.50 -26.77
CA VAL A 121 -1.16 6.86 -26.12
C VAL A 121 -2.10 7.41 -27.18
N LEU A 122 -3.24 6.75 -27.36
CA LEU A 122 -4.30 7.11 -28.31
C LEU A 122 -5.28 8.12 -27.69
N ASP A 123 -5.70 7.88 -26.45
CA ASP A 123 -6.58 8.76 -25.68
C ASP A 123 -6.48 8.45 -24.17
N SER A 124 -7.07 9.30 -23.33
CA SER A 124 -7.16 9.10 -21.89
C SER A 124 -8.60 8.88 -21.41
N LEU A 125 -8.77 7.97 -20.45
CA LEU A 125 -10.08 7.60 -19.88
C LEU A 125 -10.83 8.85 -19.37
N PHE A 126 -10.15 9.72 -18.63
CA PHE A 126 -10.66 11.03 -18.25
C PHE A 126 -9.97 12.13 -19.06
N GLU A 127 -10.70 13.17 -19.45
CA GLU A 127 -10.13 14.34 -20.14
C GLU A 127 -9.12 15.08 -19.23
N GLU A 128 -9.45 15.19 -17.95
CA GLU A 128 -8.55 15.68 -16.90
C GLU A 128 -8.46 14.64 -15.78
N SER A 129 -7.30 14.56 -15.13
CA SER A 129 -7.15 13.67 -13.97
C SER A 129 -8.19 14.00 -12.90
N MET A 130 -9.02 13.03 -12.55
CA MET A 130 -10.11 13.23 -11.61
C MET A 130 -9.81 12.55 -10.28
N ARG A 131 -10.10 13.25 -9.17
CA ARG A 131 -10.23 12.59 -7.87
C ARG A 131 -11.50 11.76 -7.88
N VAL A 132 -11.35 10.45 -7.94
CA VAL A 132 -12.47 9.50 -8.07
C VAL A 132 -13.05 9.10 -6.72
N ILE A 133 -12.28 9.22 -5.64
CA ILE A 133 -12.79 9.02 -4.29
C ILE A 133 -11.90 9.72 -3.25
N ALA A 134 -12.53 10.31 -2.23
CA ALA A 134 -11.82 10.87 -1.09
C ALA A 134 -11.35 9.78 -0.11
N GLY A 135 -10.33 10.07 0.69
CA GLY A 135 -9.87 9.22 1.78
C GLY A 135 -10.96 8.96 2.82
N ALA A 136 -10.83 7.81 3.49
CA ALA A 136 -11.61 7.51 4.69
C ALA A 136 -11.27 8.55 5.79
N PRO A 137 -12.28 9.07 6.52
CA PRO A 137 -12.05 10.00 7.63
C PRO A 137 -11.13 9.38 8.70
N VAL A 138 -10.26 10.20 9.28
CA VAL A 138 -9.34 9.78 10.35
C VAL A 138 -9.73 10.38 11.70
N ASP A 139 -9.44 9.65 12.79
CA ASP A 139 -9.53 10.16 14.15
C ASP A 139 -8.30 11.02 14.54
N SER A 140 -8.25 11.50 15.78
CA SER A 140 -7.13 12.30 16.31
C SER A 140 -5.80 11.54 16.38
N GLU A 141 -5.81 10.22 16.24
CA GLU A 141 -4.65 9.35 16.29
C GLU A 141 -4.21 8.88 14.89
N GLY A 142 -4.88 9.37 13.84
CA GLY A 142 -4.60 9.06 12.44
C GLY A 142 -5.14 7.70 11.98
N ASN A 143 -6.04 7.06 12.75
CA ASN A 143 -6.66 5.81 12.34
C ASN A 143 -7.87 6.12 11.43
N ALA A 144 -7.94 5.47 10.27
CA ALA A 144 -9.07 5.63 9.38
C ALA A 144 -10.30 4.87 9.89
N SER A 145 -11.48 5.45 9.69
CA SER A 145 -12.76 4.83 10.02
C SER A 145 -13.69 4.80 8.82
N GLY A 146 -14.36 3.66 8.64
CA GLY A 146 -15.35 3.46 7.57
C GLY A 146 -14.76 3.09 6.21
N VAL A 147 -15.67 2.87 5.27
CA VAL A 147 -15.39 2.55 3.87
C VAL A 147 -16.23 3.50 3.03
N LYS A 148 -15.62 4.08 1.99
CA LYS A 148 -16.35 4.86 0.98
C LYS A 148 -16.40 4.09 -0.32
N GLU A 149 -17.50 4.24 -1.03
CA GLU A 149 -17.66 3.77 -2.40
C GLU A 149 -18.12 4.95 -3.25
N ASP A 150 -17.56 5.07 -4.45
CA ASP A 150 -18.03 6.01 -5.45
C ASP A 150 -18.08 5.35 -6.83
N ILE A 151 -19.03 5.80 -7.65
CA ILE A 151 -19.28 5.30 -8.99
C ILE A 151 -19.19 6.44 -9.98
N THR A 152 -18.25 6.35 -10.91
CA THR A 152 -18.06 7.34 -11.97
C THR A 152 -18.42 6.71 -13.32
N TYR A 153 -19.29 7.39 -14.07
CA TYR A 153 -19.62 7.04 -15.44
C TYR A 153 -18.85 7.96 -16.38
N ILE A 154 -18.25 7.39 -17.42
CA ILE A 154 -17.35 8.08 -18.34
C ILE A 154 -17.86 7.81 -19.75
N ASP A 155 -18.42 8.85 -20.37
CA ASP A 155 -18.98 8.74 -21.72
C ASP A 155 -17.87 8.79 -22.77
N TYR A 156 -17.92 7.84 -23.69
CA TYR A 156 -17.07 7.71 -24.87
C TYR A 156 -17.95 7.73 -26.11
N PRO A 157 -18.38 8.92 -26.56
CA PRO A 157 -19.12 9.07 -27.81
C PRO A 157 -18.27 8.60 -28.98
N GLU A 158 -18.91 8.37 -30.13
CA GLU A 158 -18.30 7.78 -31.32
C GLU A 158 -16.97 8.41 -31.72
N GLU A 159 -16.88 9.74 -31.76
CA GLU A 159 -15.66 10.45 -32.09
C GLU A 159 -14.48 10.18 -31.14
N ARG A 160 -14.76 9.89 -29.86
CA ARG A 160 -13.73 9.49 -28.88
C ARG A 160 -13.44 8.00 -28.97
N PHE A 161 -14.49 7.18 -29.10
CA PHE A 161 -14.36 5.73 -29.17
C PHE A 161 -13.55 5.29 -30.41
N ASP A 162 -13.73 5.96 -31.54
CA ASP A 162 -13.00 5.68 -32.77
C ASP A 162 -11.49 5.87 -32.63
N LYS A 163 -11.04 6.78 -31.76
CA LYS A 163 -9.61 7.00 -31.49
C LYS A 163 -8.97 5.84 -30.75
N VAL A 164 -9.73 5.14 -29.91
CA VAL A 164 -9.23 4.06 -29.03
C VAL A 164 -9.55 2.67 -29.57
N ARG A 165 -10.22 2.54 -30.72
CA ARG A 165 -10.57 1.25 -31.35
C ARG A 165 -9.36 0.34 -31.60
N THR A 166 -8.18 0.93 -31.81
CA THR A 166 -6.92 0.20 -32.04
C THR A 166 -6.07 0.06 -30.78
N ALA A 167 -6.61 0.40 -29.61
CA ALA A 167 -5.91 0.21 -28.34
C ALA A 167 -5.80 -1.29 -28.03
N GLU A 168 -4.61 -1.71 -27.62
CA GLU A 168 -4.34 -3.07 -27.14
C GLU A 168 -4.10 -3.09 -25.62
N THR A 169 -3.86 -1.93 -25.02
CA THR A 169 -3.61 -1.80 -23.58
C THR A 169 -4.36 -0.62 -22.99
N LEU A 170 -4.94 -0.83 -21.80
CA LEU A 170 -5.40 0.23 -20.92
C LEU A 170 -4.47 0.31 -19.70
N ALA A 171 -3.71 1.39 -19.60
CA ALA A 171 -2.89 1.67 -18.42
C ALA A 171 -3.70 2.50 -17.42
N ILE A 172 -3.89 1.98 -16.21
CA ILE A 172 -4.52 2.71 -15.10
C ILE A 172 -3.43 3.24 -14.18
N VAL A 173 -3.44 4.55 -13.94
CA VAL A 173 -2.56 5.25 -13.01
C VAL A 173 -3.39 5.78 -11.86
N ALA A 174 -3.17 5.24 -10.67
CA ALA A 174 -3.73 5.73 -9.43
C ALA A 174 -2.72 6.63 -8.71
N SER A 175 -3.18 7.76 -8.19
CA SER A 175 -2.41 8.71 -7.40
C SER A 175 -3.03 8.81 -6.00
N PHE A 176 -2.20 8.63 -4.98
CA PHE A 176 -2.61 8.63 -3.58
C PHE A 176 -2.01 9.83 -2.82
N SER A 177 -2.88 10.62 -2.20
CA SER A 177 -2.49 11.79 -1.40
C SER A 177 -3.17 11.75 -0.04
N THR A 178 -2.49 12.16 1.03
CA THR A 178 -3.16 12.27 2.33
C THR A 178 -4.14 13.45 2.34
N VAL A 179 -5.17 13.34 3.17
CA VAL A 179 -6.21 14.37 3.34
C VAL A 179 -5.60 15.75 3.68
N ASN A 180 -6.31 16.82 3.32
CA ASN A 180 -5.88 18.21 3.46
C ASN A 180 -4.55 18.52 2.74
N ASP A 181 -4.42 18.13 1.47
CA ASP A 181 -3.25 18.43 0.62
C ASP A 181 -1.92 17.92 1.18
N GLY A 182 -1.90 16.67 1.64
CA GLY A 182 -0.71 16.15 2.29
C GLY A 182 -0.63 16.54 3.77
N SER A 183 -1.48 17.47 4.24
CA SER A 183 -1.79 18.03 5.56
C SER A 183 -1.45 17.27 6.84
N VAL A 184 -1.80 15.99 6.84
CA VAL A 184 -2.00 15.20 8.04
C VAL A 184 -1.31 13.85 7.83
N SER A 185 -0.56 13.42 8.84
CA SER A 185 0.01 12.08 8.85
C SER A 185 -1.07 11.07 9.19
N VAL A 186 -1.17 10.01 8.41
CA VAL A 186 -2.19 8.97 8.54
C VAL A 186 -1.53 7.61 8.72
N LYS A 187 -2.23 6.69 9.40
CA LYS A 187 -1.80 5.30 9.53
C LYS A 187 -2.46 4.45 8.45
N ILE A 188 -1.66 3.66 7.77
CA ILE A 188 -2.14 2.61 6.86
C ILE A 188 -2.05 1.29 7.60
N LEU A 189 -3.18 0.58 7.67
CA LEU A 189 -3.29 -0.72 8.30
C LEU A 189 -3.39 -1.81 7.22
N GLU A 190 -2.89 -3.01 7.52
CA GLU A 190 -2.96 -4.17 6.62
C GLU A 190 -4.40 -4.52 6.21
N SER A 191 -5.38 -4.24 7.09
CA SER A 191 -6.80 -4.48 6.83
C SER A 191 -7.44 -3.48 5.85
N GLN A 192 -6.72 -2.44 5.44
CA GLN A 192 -7.23 -1.39 4.56
C GLN A 192 -6.78 -1.59 3.11
N ALA A 193 -7.63 -1.20 2.17
CA ALA A 193 -7.37 -1.37 0.75
C ALA A 193 -8.11 -0.32 -0.09
N VAL A 194 -7.65 -0.17 -1.33
CA VAL A 194 -8.38 0.47 -2.42
C VAL A 194 -8.69 -0.58 -3.46
N GLN A 195 -9.97 -0.69 -3.81
CA GLN A 195 -10.45 -1.55 -4.88
C GLN A 195 -10.94 -0.69 -6.02
N VAL A 196 -10.44 -0.96 -7.23
CA VAL A 196 -10.86 -0.30 -8.45
C VAL A 196 -11.44 -1.36 -9.38
N LYS A 197 -12.68 -1.15 -9.83
CA LYS A 197 -13.35 -2.01 -10.80
C LYS A 197 -13.77 -1.17 -11.99
N LEU A 198 -13.37 -1.59 -13.19
CA LEU A 198 -13.74 -0.93 -14.43
C LEU A 198 -14.55 -1.89 -15.29
N GLY A 199 -15.70 -1.42 -15.77
CA GLY A 199 -16.52 -2.10 -16.77
C GLY A 199 -16.85 -1.16 -17.92
N ALA A 200 -17.35 -1.71 -19.02
CA ALA A 200 -17.78 -0.95 -20.19
C ALA A 200 -19.12 -1.46 -20.71
N ILE A 201 -19.96 -0.53 -21.16
CA ILE A 201 -21.18 -0.80 -21.93
C ILE A 201 -20.96 -0.23 -23.33
N PHE A 202 -21.13 -1.05 -24.36
CA PHE A 202 -20.93 -0.61 -25.74
C PHE A 202 -22.27 -0.37 -26.45
N GLY A 203 -22.35 0.73 -27.19
CA GLY A 203 -23.43 0.95 -28.14
C GLY A 203 -23.11 0.23 -29.44
N VAL A 204 -24.05 -0.58 -29.94
CA VAL A 204 -23.93 -1.29 -31.23
C VAL A 204 -24.87 -0.70 -32.27
N ARG A 205 -24.44 -0.67 -33.54
CA ARG A 205 -25.30 -0.38 -34.69
C ARG A 205 -25.55 -1.67 -35.47
N ASP A 206 -26.79 -1.82 -35.93
CA ASP A 206 -27.23 -2.89 -36.82
C ASP A 206 -26.64 -2.74 -38.23
#